data_AF-A0A8C8XWJ6-F1
#
_entry.id   AF-A0A8C8XWJ6-F1
#
_cell.length_a   1.000
_cell.length_b   1.000
_cell.length_c   1.000
_cell.angle_alpha   90.00
_cell.angle_beta   90.00
_cell.angle_gamma   90.00
#
_symmetry.space_group_name_H-M   'P 1'
#
loop_
_entity.id
_entity.type
_entity.pdbx_description
1 polymer ?
#
loop_
_entity_poly.entity_id
_entity_poly.type
_entity_poly.pdbx_seq_one_letter_code
_entity_poly.pdbx_strand_id
1 'polypeptide(L)'
;MKVLPASGLAVLLVTALKFSTAAPSPPAATPRTSRNNYHLAQAYLDKYYTRKGGHQLGEMAARGASSLVKKIKELQAFFGLRVTGKLDRSTMDVIKRPRCGVPDVANYRLFPGEPKWKKNTLTYRISKYTPSMAAADVDKAVEMALQAWGSAVPLTFVRVTSGEADIMISFESGDHGDSYPFDGPRGTLAHAFAPGEGLGGDTHFDNAEKWTMGMNGFNLFTVAAHEFGHALGLAHSTDPSALMYPTYKYQHPYGFHLPKDDVKGIQALYGPRKTFPGKPTVPHAPPQSPSTPDPCDSSSSFDAVTMLGKELLFFRDRIFWRRQVHMMAGIRPSTITSSFPQLMSNVDAAYEVAERGTAYFFKGPHYWVTRGFQMQGPPRTIYDFGFPRYVQRIDAAVYLKDVQKTLFFVGDEYYSYDERKGKMEKDYPKNTEEEFSGVNGQIDAAVELNGYIYFFSGPKAYKYDTEKEDVVSVLKSSSWIGC
;
A
#
# COMPACT_ATOMS: atom_id res chain seq x y z
N MET A 1 -80.87 -72.97 -8.05
CA MET A 1 -81.04 -73.65 -6.74
C MET A 1 -79.72 -74.29 -6.36
N LYS A 2 -79.22 -74.00 -5.14
CA LYS A 2 -78.55 -74.89 -4.15
C LYS A 2 -77.82 -76.12 -4.73
N VAL A 3 -76.54 -76.44 -4.44
CA VAL A 3 -75.93 -76.81 -3.13
C VAL A 3 -74.41 -77.00 -3.36
N LEU A 4 -73.55 -76.54 -2.44
CA LEU A 4 -72.16 -77.00 -2.17
C LEU A 4 -72.20 -78.08 -1.05
N PRO A 5 -71.22 -79.00 -0.80
CA PRO A 5 -69.77 -78.71 -0.73
C PRO A 5 -68.76 -79.89 -0.94
N ALA A 6 -67.47 -79.60 -0.63
CA ALA A 6 -66.38 -80.45 -0.10
C ALA A 6 -65.59 -81.37 -1.07
N SER A 7 -64.28 -81.62 -0.99
CA SER A 7 -63.10 -81.07 -0.27
C SER A 7 -61.85 -81.78 -0.85
N GLY A 8 -60.67 -81.13 -0.92
CA GLY A 8 -59.39 -81.87 -1.07
C GLY A 8 -58.16 -81.13 -1.64
N LEU A 9 -57.29 -80.65 -0.75
CA LEU A 9 -55.84 -80.31 -0.80
C LEU A 9 -55.28 -79.48 -1.99
N ALA A 10 -54.81 -78.23 -1.82
CA ALA A 10 -53.76 -77.62 -0.96
C ALA A 10 -52.32 -77.69 -1.53
N VAL A 11 -51.89 -76.59 -2.18
CA VAL A 11 -50.49 -76.12 -2.19
C VAL A 11 -50.51 -74.60 -2.01
N LEU A 12 -50.02 -74.13 -0.87
CA LEU A 12 -49.94 -72.72 -0.49
C LEU A 12 -48.61 -72.14 -0.98
N LEU A 13 -48.64 -71.16 -1.89
CA LEU A 13 -47.50 -70.29 -2.18
C LEU A 13 -47.75 -68.94 -1.46
N VAL A 14 -47.02 -68.69 -0.37
CA VAL A 14 -47.11 -67.43 0.37
C VAL A 14 -46.23 -66.39 -0.32
N THR A 15 -46.84 -65.43 -1.02
CA THR A 15 -46.18 -64.18 -1.42
C THR A 15 -46.38 -63.12 -0.32
N ALA A 16 -45.30 -62.81 0.41
CA ALA A 16 -45.31 -61.76 1.41
C ALA A 16 -45.21 -60.37 0.73
N LEU A 17 -46.31 -59.62 0.72
CA LEU A 17 -46.31 -58.18 0.47
C LEU A 17 -45.66 -57.46 1.67
N LYS A 18 -44.43 -56.99 1.51
CA LYS A 18 -43.80 -56.08 2.48
C LYS A 18 -44.32 -54.66 2.25
N PHE A 19 -45.22 -54.20 3.12
CA PHE A 19 -45.40 -52.77 3.34
C PHE A 19 -44.13 -52.23 4.03
N SER A 20 -43.35 -51.42 3.31
CA SER A 20 -42.23 -50.69 3.89
C SER A 20 -42.78 -49.40 4.51
N THR A 21 -42.91 -49.36 5.83
CA THR A 21 -43.04 -48.10 6.57
C THR A 21 -41.67 -47.43 6.54
N ALA A 22 -41.53 -46.38 5.74
CA ALA A 22 -40.33 -45.54 5.73
C ALA A 22 -40.17 -44.91 7.12
N ALA A 23 -39.16 -45.37 7.86
CA ALA A 23 -38.71 -44.70 9.07
C ALA A 23 -38.17 -43.29 8.69
N PRO A 24 -38.36 -42.27 9.55
CA PRO A 24 -37.76 -40.98 9.33
C PRO A 24 -36.24 -41.14 9.25
N SER A 25 -35.67 -40.72 8.11
CA SER A 25 -34.24 -40.77 7.87
C SER A 25 -33.52 -39.94 8.95
N PRO A 26 -32.40 -40.43 9.52
CA PRO A 26 -31.57 -39.58 10.39
C PRO A 26 -31.12 -38.35 9.58
N PRO A 27 -30.97 -37.17 10.23
CA PRO A 27 -30.57 -35.96 9.52
C PRO A 27 -29.27 -36.23 8.79
N ALA A 28 -29.28 -35.96 7.48
CA ALA A 28 -28.13 -36.15 6.61
C ALA A 28 -26.88 -35.59 7.28
N ALA A 29 -25.85 -36.43 7.41
CA ALA A 29 -24.57 -36.01 7.97
C ALA A 29 -24.11 -34.74 7.24
N THR A 30 -24.06 -33.63 7.97
CA THR A 30 -23.55 -32.35 7.46
C THR A 30 -22.21 -32.61 6.74
N PRO A 31 -22.04 -32.17 5.48
CA PRO A 31 -20.82 -32.40 4.71
C PRO A 31 -19.58 -32.00 5.53
N ARG A 32 -18.49 -32.77 5.44
CA ARG A 32 -17.24 -32.54 6.20
C ARG A 32 -16.70 -31.11 6.04
N THR A 33 -16.93 -30.50 4.87
CA THR A 33 -16.65 -29.08 4.58
C THR A 33 -17.53 -28.11 5.37
N SER A 34 -18.80 -28.42 5.59
CA SER A 34 -19.75 -27.61 6.37
C SER A 34 -19.40 -27.61 7.86
N ARG A 35 -18.95 -28.74 8.42
CA ARG A 35 -18.48 -28.80 9.82
C ARG A 35 -17.23 -27.97 10.04
N ASN A 36 -16.25 -28.07 9.14
CA ASN A 36 -15.01 -27.29 9.23
C ASN A 36 -15.27 -25.76 9.14
N ASN A 37 -16.17 -25.33 8.26
CA ASN A 37 -16.55 -23.92 8.16
C ASN A 37 -17.22 -23.41 9.44
N TYR A 38 -18.03 -24.24 10.10
CA TYR A 38 -18.66 -23.89 11.38
C TYR A 38 -17.64 -23.70 12.50
N HIS A 39 -16.67 -24.61 12.64
CA HIS A 39 -15.61 -24.48 13.63
C HIS A 39 -14.75 -23.23 13.40
N LEU A 40 -14.38 -22.96 12.14
CA LEU A 40 -13.62 -21.78 11.78
C LEU A 40 -14.39 -20.48 12.08
N ALA A 41 -15.68 -20.43 11.71
CA ALA A 41 -16.53 -19.28 11.99
C ALA A 41 -16.75 -19.07 13.48
N GLN A 42 -16.94 -20.15 14.26
CA GLN A 42 -17.07 -20.07 15.71
C GLN A 42 -15.81 -19.49 16.34
N ALA A 43 -14.63 -20.00 15.97
CA ALA A 43 -13.35 -19.48 16.46
C ALA A 43 -13.16 -17.99 16.12
N TYR A 44 -13.49 -17.59 14.89
CA TYR A 44 -13.45 -16.19 14.46
C TYR A 44 -14.36 -15.30 15.31
N LEU A 45 -15.62 -15.71 15.51
CA LEU A 45 -16.60 -14.91 16.27
C LEU A 45 -16.29 -14.90 17.77
N ASP A 46 -15.68 -15.96 18.30
CA ASP A 46 -15.23 -15.99 19.69
C ASP A 46 -14.03 -15.07 19.91
N LYS A 47 -13.15 -14.93 18.91
CA LYS A 47 -12.00 -14.03 18.96
C LYS A 47 -12.38 -12.55 18.77
N TYR A 48 -13.16 -12.23 17.73
CA TYR A 48 -13.39 -10.83 17.32
C TYR A 48 -14.77 -10.27 17.69
N TYR A 49 -15.74 -11.13 18.04
CA TYR A 49 -17.15 -10.75 18.29
C TYR A 49 -17.63 -11.13 19.70
N THR A 50 -16.70 -11.35 20.64
CA THR A 50 -17.03 -11.70 22.03
C THR A 50 -16.34 -10.78 23.02
N ARG A 51 -17.12 -10.19 23.93
CA ARG A 51 -16.60 -9.28 24.96
C ARG A 51 -15.87 -10.07 26.05
N LYS A 52 -14.54 -10.07 26.05
CA LYS A 52 -13.76 -10.52 27.22
C LYS A 52 -13.70 -9.37 28.23
N GLY A 53 -14.53 -9.41 29.26
CA GLY A 53 -14.56 -8.36 30.30
C GLY A 53 -15.94 -8.17 30.91
N GLY A 54 -16.25 -9.00 31.91
CA GLY A 54 -17.48 -8.96 32.68
C GLY A 54 -17.65 -10.27 33.44
N HIS A 55 -17.05 -10.36 34.63
CA HIS A 55 -17.43 -11.36 35.60
C HIS A 55 -18.91 -11.12 35.96
N GLN A 56 -19.82 -11.88 35.37
CA GLN A 56 -21.10 -12.19 36.00
C GLN A 56 -21.20 -13.71 36.01
N LEU A 57 -20.90 -14.27 37.19
CA LEU A 57 -21.42 -15.56 37.58
C LEU A 57 -22.95 -15.51 37.40
N GLY A 58 -23.49 -16.44 36.63
CA GLY A 58 -24.93 -16.69 36.58
C GLY A 58 -25.60 -16.27 35.28
N GLU A 59 -25.29 -16.94 34.18
CA GLU A 59 -26.31 -17.26 33.18
C GLU A 59 -25.91 -18.56 32.46
N MET A 60 -26.31 -19.66 33.08
CA MET A 60 -26.19 -21.00 32.51
C MET A 60 -26.99 -21.10 31.20
N ALA A 61 -26.31 -21.59 30.16
CA ALA A 61 -26.82 -22.63 29.26
C ALA A 61 -28.17 -22.38 28.55
N ALA A 62 -28.40 -21.17 28.02
CA ALA A 62 -29.48 -20.94 27.07
C ALA A 62 -28.98 -20.18 25.82
N ARG A 63 -29.18 -20.77 24.62
CA ARG A 63 -29.14 -20.14 23.26
C ARG A 63 -27.87 -20.29 22.40
N GLY A 64 -27.31 -21.50 22.28
CA GLY A 64 -26.14 -21.79 21.42
C GLY A 64 -26.31 -21.56 19.90
N ALA A 65 -27.54 -21.59 19.35
CA ALA A 65 -27.76 -21.32 17.92
C ALA A 65 -28.19 -19.87 17.62
N SER A 66 -28.97 -19.25 18.52
CA SER A 66 -29.46 -17.87 18.31
C SER A 66 -28.36 -16.83 18.57
N SER A 67 -27.41 -17.11 19.47
CA SER A 67 -26.26 -16.23 19.72
C SER A 67 -25.28 -16.23 18.55
N LEU A 68 -25.01 -17.40 17.95
CA LEU A 68 -24.12 -17.53 16.80
C LEU A 68 -24.68 -16.81 15.57
N VAL A 69 -25.96 -17.03 15.23
CA VAL A 69 -26.62 -16.33 14.12
C VAL A 69 -26.60 -14.81 14.34
N LYS A 70 -26.76 -14.34 15.59
CA LYS A 70 -26.65 -12.91 15.92
C LYS A 70 -25.24 -12.38 15.65
N LYS A 71 -24.19 -13.07 16.14
CA LYS A 71 -22.79 -12.69 15.88
C LYS A 71 -22.44 -12.71 14.39
N ILE A 72 -22.96 -13.68 13.61
CA ILE A 72 -22.79 -13.71 12.16
C ILE A 72 -23.44 -12.48 11.51
N LYS A 73 -24.63 -12.07 11.96
CA LYS A 73 -25.28 -10.85 11.46
C LYS A 73 -24.47 -9.59 11.80
N GLU A 74 -23.89 -9.51 12.99
CA GLU A 74 -23.01 -8.42 13.40
C GLU A 74 -21.75 -8.34 12.51
N LEU A 75 -21.10 -9.48 12.26
CA LEU A 75 -19.99 -9.57 11.30
C LEU A 75 -20.40 -9.12 9.91
N GLN A 76 -21.52 -9.64 9.40
CA GLN A 76 -22.00 -9.26 8.08
C GLN A 76 -22.30 -7.77 7.98
N ALA A 77 -22.91 -7.18 9.01
CA ALA A 77 -23.17 -5.75 9.07
C ALA A 77 -21.87 -4.93 9.09
N PHE A 78 -20.89 -5.33 9.91
CA PHE A 78 -19.58 -4.66 10.00
C PHE A 78 -18.85 -4.63 8.66
N PHE A 79 -18.84 -5.76 7.94
CA PHE A 79 -18.17 -5.91 6.66
C PHE A 79 -19.01 -5.44 5.45
N GLY A 80 -20.20 -4.86 5.67
CA GLY A 80 -21.08 -4.40 4.60
C GLY A 80 -21.65 -5.52 3.72
N LEU A 81 -21.70 -6.76 4.24
CA LEU A 81 -22.28 -7.91 3.57
C LEU A 81 -23.81 -7.92 3.71
N ARG A 82 -24.47 -8.72 2.88
CA ARG A 82 -25.91 -8.98 3.05
C ARG A 82 -26.13 -9.69 4.39
N VAL A 83 -26.90 -9.05 5.29
CA VAL A 83 -27.18 -9.56 6.63
C VAL A 83 -28.18 -10.72 6.57
N THR A 84 -27.66 -11.93 6.40
CA THR A 84 -28.43 -13.18 6.29
C THR A 84 -28.40 -14.01 7.58
N GLY A 85 -27.37 -13.84 8.42
CA GLY A 85 -27.07 -14.70 9.55
C GLY A 85 -26.60 -16.11 9.17
N LYS A 86 -26.23 -16.31 7.90
CA LYS A 86 -25.76 -17.58 7.34
C LYS A 86 -24.29 -17.49 6.95
N LEU A 87 -23.56 -18.61 7.06
CA LEU A 87 -22.18 -18.72 6.56
C LEU A 87 -22.16 -18.90 5.04
N ASP A 88 -22.61 -17.87 4.32
CA ASP A 88 -22.51 -17.81 2.85
C ASP A 88 -21.07 -17.61 2.38
N ARG A 89 -20.84 -17.76 1.06
CA ARG A 89 -19.51 -17.69 0.46
C ARG A 89 -18.82 -16.37 0.81
N SER A 90 -19.51 -15.24 0.69
CA SER A 90 -19.00 -13.91 1.05
C SER A 90 -18.57 -13.81 2.51
N THR A 91 -19.37 -14.38 3.42
CA THR A 91 -19.06 -14.41 4.86
C THR A 91 -17.81 -15.24 5.14
N MET A 92 -17.70 -16.42 4.52
CA MET A 92 -16.54 -17.28 4.68
C MET A 92 -15.27 -16.71 4.03
N ASP A 93 -15.40 -15.96 2.93
CA ASP A 93 -14.28 -15.28 2.27
C ASP A 93 -13.69 -14.19 3.17
N VAL A 94 -14.50 -13.52 4.00
CA VAL A 94 -14.01 -12.57 5.03
C VAL A 94 -13.34 -13.31 6.18
N ILE A 95 -13.98 -14.35 6.73
CA ILE A 95 -13.46 -15.12 7.87
C ILE A 95 -12.06 -15.71 7.60
N LYS A 96 -11.78 -16.05 6.35
CA LYS A 96 -10.51 -16.66 5.92
C LYS A 96 -9.41 -15.65 5.56
N ARG A 97 -9.70 -14.35 5.55
CA ARG A 97 -8.70 -13.33 5.20
C ARG A 97 -7.79 -13.06 6.40
N PRO A 98 -6.47 -12.93 6.17
CA PRO A 98 -5.55 -12.44 7.18
C PRO A 98 -6.00 -11.06 7.69
N ARG A 99 -5.86 -10.82 9.00
CA ARG A 99 -6.41 -9.60 9.63
C ARG A 99 -5.67 -9.20 10.91
N CYS A 100 -6.00 -8.03 11.43
CA CYS A 100 -5.63 -7.58 12.78
C CYS A 100 -6.30 -8.45 13.87
N GLY A 101 -5.60 -8.64 14.98
CA GLY A 101 -6.01 -9.42 16.16
C GLY A 101 -7.02 -8.73 17.07
N VAL A 102 -7.20 -7.41 16.93
CA VAL A 102 -8.10 -6.61 17.76
C VAL A 102 -9.58 -6.95 17.46
N PRO A 103 -10.47 -7.05 18.47
CA PRO A 103 -11.91 -7.30 18.25
C PRO A 103 -12.64 -6.17 17.51
N ASP A 104 -13.64 -6.52 16.68
CA ASP A 104 -14.40 -5.55 15.86
C ASP A 104 -15.54 -4.87 16.62
N VAL A 105 -16.08 -5.55 17.64
CA VAL A 105 -17.31 -5.12 18.36
C VAL A 105 -17.03 -4.60 19.76
N ALA A 106 -15.87 -3.99 19.97
CA ALA A 106 -15.55 -3.31 21.23
C ALA A 106 -16.37 -2.01 21.39
N ASN A 107 -17.71 -2.13 21.44
CA ASN A 107 -18.71 -1.07 21.45
C ASN A 107 -18.56 -0.02 20.34
N TYR A 108 -19.67 0.54 19.90
CA TYR A 108 -19.72 1.78 19.11
C TYR A 108 -19.31 3.01 19.94
N ARG A 109 -18.31 2.81 20.79
CA ARG A 109 -17.61 3.75 21.65
C ARG A 109 -16.18 3.23 21.67
N LEU A 110 -15.29 3.98 21.02
CA LEU A 110 -13.87 4.13 21.37
C LEU A 110 -13.67 3.62 22.80
N PHE A 111 -12.73 2.69 23.02
CA PHE A 111 -12.49 2.02 24.30
C PHE A 111 -12.97 2.86 25.49
N PRO A 112 -13.73 2.31 26.46
CA PRO A 112 -14.38 3.10 27.50
C PRO A 112 -13.50 4.25 28.02
N GLY A 113 -13.81 5.50 27.64
CA GLY A 113 -13.05 6.69 28.04
C GLY A 113 -12.22 7.44 26.98
N GLU A 114 -12.37 7.19 25.68
CA GLU A 114 -11.60 7.88 24.60
C GLU A 114 -10.07 7.79 24.85
N PRO A 115 -9.47 6.59 24.85
CA PRO A 115 -8.06 6.45 25.20
C PRO A 115 -7.25 7.23 24.17
N LYS A 116 -6.66 8.31 24.65
CA LYS A 116 -5.73 9.13 23.90
C LYS A 116 -4.54 9.41 24.79
N TRP A 117 -3.39 9.52 24.17
CA TRP A 117 -2.22 9.99 24.90
C TRP A 117 -2.44 11.42 25.38
N LYS A 118 -2.12 11.68 26.65
CA LYS A 118 -2.20 13.02 27.25
C LYS A 118 -1.02 13.92 26.85
N LYS A 119 -0.07 13.37 26.10
CA LYS A 119 1.15 14.03 25.65
C LYS A 119 1.29 13.93 24.14
N ASN A 120 2.03 14.87 23.57
CA ASN A 120 2.23 14.99 22.13
C ASN A 120 3.56 14.42 21.64
N THR A 121 4.49 14.11 22.55
CA THR A 121 5.73 13.41 22.24
C THR A 121 5.64 12.01 22.82
N LEU A 122 5.63 11.01 21.94
CA LEU A 122 5.55 9.60 22.28
C LEU A 122 6.89 8.94 21.99
N THR A 123 7.37 8.14 22.93
CA THR A 123 8.55 7.31 22.72
C THR A 123 8.14 5.93 22.20
N TYR A 124 8.96 5.35 21.32
CA TYR A 124 8.77 3.97 20.90
C TYR A 124 10.08 3.20 20.95
N ARG A 125 9.98 1.89 21.17
CA ARG A 125 11.14 1.00 21.22
C ARG A 125 10.81 -0.35 20.61
N ILE A 126 11.67 -0.83 19.74
CA ILE A 126 11.60 -2.21 19.23
C ILE A 126 12.41 -3.08 20.19
N SER A 127 11.70 -3.90 20.99
CA SER A 127 12.28 -4.74 22.03
C SER A 127 12.74 -6.10 21.50
N LYS A 128 12.06 -6.62 20.47
CA LYS A 128 12.37 -7.90 19.83
C LYS A 128 12.17 -7.77 18.33
N TYR A 129 13.07 -8.32 17.52
CA TYR A 129 13.05 -8.25 16.06
C TYR A 129 12.65 -9.60 15.44
N THR A 130 12.05 -9.55 14.25
CA THR A 130 11.82 -10.76 13.45
C THR A 130 13.09 -11.20 12.72
N PRO A 131 13.38 -12.51 12.63
CA PRO A 131 14.46 -13.03 11.79
C PRO A 131 14.13 -12.99 10.29
N SER A 132 12.86 -12.72 9.92
CA SER A 132 12.43 -12.71 8.51
C SER A 132 12.84 -11.44 7.74
N MET A 133 13.32 -10.42 8.44
CA MET A 133 13.75 -9.13 7.88
C MET A 133 15.04 -8.65 8.53
N ALA A 134 15.83 -7.86 7.81
CA ALA A 134 16.96 -7.16 8.42
C ALA A 134 16.45 -6.13 9.44
N ALA A 135 17.15 -5.96 10.56
CA ALA A 135 16.74 -5.02 11.61
C ALA A 135 16.58 -3.58 11.08
N ALA A 136 17.41 -3.16 10.13
CA ALA A 136 17.29 -1.85 9.47
C ALA A 136 15.99 -1.69 8.66
N ASP A 137 15.49 -2.75 8.03
CA ASP A 137 14.22 -2.71 7.30
C ASP A 137 13.03 -2.69 8.26
N VAL A 138 13.12 -3.39 9.39
CA VAL A 138 12.13 -3.32 10.48
C VAL A 138 12.06 -1.90 11.03
N ASP A 139 13.22 -1.31 11.36
CA ASP A 139 13.34 0.05 11.87
C ASP A 139 12.69 1.06 10.92
N LYS A 140 13.01 0.94 9.62
CA LYS A 140 12.46 1.80 8.57
C LYS A 140 10.95 1.64 8.42
N ALA A 141 10.43 0.41 8.43
CA ALA A 141 9.01 0.16 8.32
C ALA A 141 8.22 0.78 9.48
N VAL A 142 8.74 0.60 10.70
CA VAL A 142 8.15 1.16 11.93
C VAL A 142 8.19 2.69 11.90
N GLU A 143 9.32 3.28 11.55
CA GLU A 143 9.46 4.73 11.46
C GLU A 143 8.47 5.33 10.46
N MET A 144 8.40 4.77 9.25
CA MET A 144 7.47 5.23 8.22
C MET A 144 6.00 5.11 8.67
N ALA A 145 5.65 4.01 9.35
CA ALA A 145 4.30 3.79 9.85
C ALA A 145 3.90 4.82 10.93
N LEU A 146 4.78 5.15 11.87
CA LEU A 146 4.54 6.19 12.87
C LEU A 146 4.50 7.59 12.24
N GLN A 147 5.39 7.86 11.27
CA GLN A 147 5.40 9.14 10.54
C GLN A 147 4.11 9.39 9.76
N ALA A 148 3.47 8.35 9.22
CA ALA A 148 2.18 8.48 8.54
C ALA A 148 1.14 9.15 9.45
N TRP A 149 1.03 8.72 10.71
CA TRP A 149 0.18 9.36 11.71
C TRP A 149 0.69 10.74 12.12
N GLY A 150 1.99 10.88 12.38
CA GLY A 150 2.61 12.14 12.77
C GLY A 150 2.42 13.27 11.75
N SER A 151 2.21 12.94 10.47
CA SER A 151 1.91 13.92 9.42
C SER A 151 0.53 14.58 9.55
N ALA A 152 -0.46 13.86 10.10
CA ALA A 152 -1.86 14.31 10.17
C ALA A 152 -2.20 15.05 11.48
N VAL A 153 -1.45 14.81 12.54
CA VAL A 153 -1.74 15.30 13.91
C VAL A 153 -0.49 15.90 14.57
N PRO A 154 -0.63 16.70 15.64
CA PRO A 154 0.51 17.30 16.35
C PRO A 154 1.25 16.30 17.25
N LEU A 155 1.39 15.04 16.84
CA LEU A 155 2.18 14.03 17.53
C LEU A 155 3.60 13.96 16.94
N THR A 156 4.57 13.71 17.81
CA THR A 156 5.98 13.47 17.49
C THR A 156 6.39 12.13 18.09
N PHE A 157 7.05 11.29 17.29
CA PHE A 157 7.52 9.98 17.71
C PHE A 157 9.03 9.98 17.84
N VAL A 158 9.54 9.51 18.98
CA VAL A 158 10.97 9.49 19.28
C VAL A 158 11.40 8.07 19.61
N ARG A 159 12.35 7.53 18.86
CA ARG A 159 12.89 6.21 19.15
C ARG A 159 13.78 6.26 20.39
N VAL A 160 13.59 5.32 21.31
CA VAL A 160 14.51 5.08 22.44
C VAL A 160 15.12 3.68 22.32
N THR A 161 16.35 3.52 22.80
CA THR A 161 17.12 2.27 22.69
C THR A 161 17.16 1.45 23.98
N SER A 162 16.82 2.07 25.12
CA SER A 162 16.80 1.44 26.44
C SER A 162 15.61 1.94 27.27
N GLY A 163 15.27 1.19 28.32
CA GLY A 163 14.13 1.49 29.19
C GLY A 163 12.76 1.18 28.56
N GLU A 164 11.72 1.55 29.29
CA GLU A 164 10.33 1.47 28.84
C GLU A 164 9.97 2.67 27.96
N ALA A 165 9.20 2.43 26.91
CA ALA A 165 8.69 3.44 25.99
C ALA A 165 7.16 3.50 26.07
N ASP A 166 6.53 4.51 25.46
CA ASP A 166 5.06 4.56 25.37
C ASP A 166 4.49 3.49 24.43
N ILE A 167 5.28 3.07 23.45
CA ILE A 167 4.90 2.05 22.47
C ILE A 167 6.05 1.05 22.40
N MET A 168 5.91 -0.10 23.07
CA MET A 168 6.84 -1.20 22.92
C MET A 168 6.44 -2.07 21.73
N ILE A 169 7.41 -2.40 20.88
CA ILE A 169 7.20 -3.15 19.64
C ILE A 169 7.97 -4.46 19.72
N SER A 170 7.26 -5.58 19.57
CA SER A 170 7.86 -6.92 19.62
C SER A 170 7.30 -7.84 18.55
N PHE A 171 8.12 -8.80 18.11
CA PHE A 171 7.71 -9.90 17.25
C PHE A 171 7.63 -11.17 18.10
N GLU A 172 6.43 -11.69 18.29
CA GLU A 172 6.13 -12.78 19.22
C GLU A 172 5.47 -13.98 18.52
N SER A 173 5.37 -15.13 19.19
CA SER A 173 4.74 -16.31 18.60
C SER A 173 3.88 -17.03 19.63
N GLY A 174 2.70 -17.49 19.21
CA GLY A 174 1.79 -18.21 20.09
C GLY A 174 1.41 -17.40 21.32
N ASP A 175 1.41 -18.04 22.50
CA ASP A 175 1.24 -17.35 23.77
C ASP A 175 2.50 -16.56 24.15
N HIS A 176 2.32 -15.27 24.38
CA HIS A 176 3.40 -14.30 24.63
C HIS A 176 3.11 -13.39 25.84
N GLY A 177 2.27 -13.86 26.77
CA GLY A 177 2.17 -13.28 28.12
C GLY A 177 1.14 -12.15 28.29
N ASP A 178 0.39 -11.81 27.25
CA ASP A 178 -0.62 -10.73 27.28
C ASP A 178 -2.09 -11.23 27.23
N SER A 179 -2.30 -12.56 27.28
CA SER A 179 -3.60 -13.25 27.16
C SER A 179 -4.26 -13.23 25.76
N TYR A 180 -3.55 -12.78 24.72
CA TYR A 180 -3.99 -12.75 23.33
C TYR A 180 -3.04 -13.55 22.42
N PRO A 181 -3.02 -14.89 22.51
CA PRO A 181 -2.07 -15.70 21.74
C PRO A 181 -2.27 -15.58 20.22
N PHE A 182 -1.17 -15.58 19.48
CA PHE A 182 -1.17 -15.70 18.02
C PHE A 182 -1.52 -17.11 17.56
N ASP A 183 -2.10 -17.22 16.35
CA ASP A 183 -2.64 -18.46 15.78
C ASP A 183 -1.74 -19.10 14.71
N GLY A 184 -0.57 -18.51 14.45
CA GLY A 184 0.36 -18.98 13.44
C GLY A 184 0.01 -18.43 12.05
N PRO A 185 0.58 -19.02 10.97
CA PRO A 185 0.59 -18.34 9.66
C PRO A 185 -0.78 -18.01 9.06
N ARG A 186 -0.86 -16.82 8.45
CA ARG A 186 -1.93 -16.21 7.65
C ARG A 186 -3.22 -15.84 8.40
N GLY A 187 -3.30 -16.06 9.72
CA GLY A 187 -4.49 -15.73 10.51
C GLY A 187 -4.43 -14.30 11.05
N THR A 188 -4.06 -14.20 12.31
CA THR A 188 -3.86 -12.94 13.02
C THR A 188 -2.44 -12.45 12.78
N LEU A 189 -2.31 -11.31 12.11
CA LEU A 189 -0.99 -10.79 11.73
C LEU A 189 -0.29 -10.05 12.88
N ALA A 190 -1.05 -9.31 13.66
CA ALA A 190 -0.57 -8.45 14.74
C ALA A 190 -1.74 -8.01 15.61
N HIS A 191 -1.45 -7.41 16.76
CA HIS A 191 -2.40 -6.62 17.53
C HIS A 191 -1.68 -5.49 18.27
N ALA A 192 -2.42 -4.46 18.65
CA ALA A 192 -1.94 -3.41 19.53
C ALA A 192 -2.97 -3.05 20.61
N PHE A 193 -2.45 -2.60 21.75
CA PHE A 193 -3.25 -2.09 22.86
C PHE A 193 -3.50 -0.59 22.70
N ALA A 194 -4.68 -0.13 23.13
CA ALA A 194 -4.98 1.30 23.18
C ALA A 194 -4.03 2.07 24.12
N PRO A 195 -3.95 3.41 23.98
CA PRO A 195 -3.20 4.27 24.89
C PRO A 195 -3.51 4.00 26.36
N GLY A 196 -2.48 3.85 27.20
CA GLY A 196 -2.65 3.55 28.62
C GLY A 196 -1.32 3.32 29.34
N GLU A 197 -1.40 2.97 30.62
CA GLU A 197 -0.24 2.53 31.40
C GLU A 197 0.02 1.03 31.19
N GLY A 198 1.25 0.58 31.50
CA GLY A 198 1.64 -0.82 31.34
C GLY A 198 1.71 -1.19 29.86
N LEU A 199 0.89 -2.17 29.44
CA LEU A 199 0.81 -2.63 28.05
C LEU A 199 0.15 -1.61 27.10
N GLY A 200 -0.32 -0.46 27.61
CA GLY A 200 -1.02 0.52 26.79
C GLY A 200 -0.11 1.11 25.70
N GLY A 201 -0.50 0.97 24.44
CA GLY A 201 0.32 1.35 23.28
C GLY A 201 1.15 0.22 22.69
N ASP A 202 1.40 -0.85 23.44
CA ASP A 202 2.26 -1.94 22.98
C ASP A 202 1.68 -2.62 21.75
N THR A 203 2.57 -2.95 20.82
CA THR A 203 2.24 -3.48 19.50
C THR A 203 3.02 -4.77 19.25
N HIS A 204 2.29 -5.87 19.09
CA HIS A 204 2.85 -7.20 18.89
C HIS A 204 2.58 -7.69 17.47
N PHE A 205 3.61 -8.23 16.82
CA PHE A 205 3.52 -8.81 15.48
C PHE A 205 3.72 -10.33 15.54
N ASP A 206 2.93 -11.11 14.82
CA ASP A 206 3.10 -12.57 14.78
C ASP A 206 4.35 -12.94 13.99
N ASN A 207 5.36 -13.45 14.69
CA ASN A 207 6.64 -13.87 14.14
C ASN A 207 6.56 -15.22 13.40
N ALA A 208 5.42 -15.90 13.42
CA ALA A 208 5.14 -17.02 12.51
C ALA A 208 4.89 -16.53 11.07
N GLU A 209 4.61 -15.25 10.88
CA GLU A 209 4.41 -14.66 9.56
C GLU A 209 5.73 -14.34 8.85
N LYS A 210 5.68 -14.41 7.52
CA LYS A 210 6.79 -13.95 6.67
C LYS A 210 6.68 -12.44 6.45
N TRP A 211 7.35 -11.66 7.29
CA TRP A 211 7.40 -10.21 7.16
C TRP A 211 8.30 -9.77 6.00
N THR A 212 7.87 -8.73 5.28
CA THR A 212 8.64 -8.16 4.17
C THR A 212 8.40 -6.66 4.02
N MET A 213 9.22 -5.98 3.22
CA MET A 213 8.95 -4.62 2.71
C MET A 213 8.14 -4.61 1.40
N GLY A 214 7.86 -5.77 0.82
CA GLY A 214 7.19 -5.93 -0.47
C GLY A 214 5.88 -6.70 -0.37
N MET A 215 5.55 -7.43 -1.42
CA MET A 215 4.31 -8.23 -1.50
C MET A 215 4.56 -9.75 -1.36
N ASN A 216 5.81 -10.19 -1.20
CA ASN A 216 6.18 -11.62 -1.09
C ASN A 216 6.08 -12.15 0.36
N GLY A 217 4.96 -11.83 1.01
CA GLY A 217 4.71 -12.01 2.44
C GLY A 217 3.74 -10.94 2.93
N PHE A 218 3.74 -10.70 4.24
CA PHE A 218 2.99 -9.58 4.81
C PHE A 218 3.89 -8.35 4.90
N ASN A 219 3.42 -7.24 4.35
CA ASN A 219 4.15 -5.99 4.38
C ASN A 219 4.14 -5.39 5.80
N LEU A 220 5.32 -5.28 6.42
CA LEU A 220 5.43 -4.84 7.81
C LEU A 220 4.93 -3.40 7.98
N PHE A 221 5.24 -2.49 7.07
CA PHE A 221 4.72 -1.11 7.12
C PHE A 221 3.19 -1.09 7.12
N THR A 222 2.54 -1.87 6.25
CA THR A 222 1.07 -1.90 6.15
C THR A 222 0.44 -2.30 7.48
N VAL A 223 0.94 -3.38 8.08
CA VAL A 223 0.40 -3.88 9.34
C VAL A 223 0.76 -2.93 10.48
N ALA A 224 2.01 -2.48 10.57
CA ALA A 224 2.45 -1.55 11.61
C ALA A 224 1.68 -0.23 11.58
N ALA A 225 1.41 0.33 10.39
CA ALA A 225 0.63 1.56 10.27
C ALA A 225 -0.80 1.37 10.81
N HIS A 226 -1.42 0.22 10.55
CA HIS A 226 -2.72 -0.14 11.12
C HIS A 226 -2.66 -0.28 12.65
N GLU A 227 -1.73 -1.09 13.17
CA GLU A 227 -1.62 -1.34 14.60
C GLU A 227 -1.27 -0.06 15.38
N PHE A 228 -0.44 0.83 14.83
CA PHE A 228 -0.18 2.12 15.46
C PHE A 228 -1.41 3.03 15.49
N GLY A 229 -2.38 2.86 14.59
CA GLY A 229 -3.69 3.50 14.75
C GLY A 229 -4.37 3.07 16.06
N HIS A 230 -4.32 1.77 16.41
CA HIS A 230 -4.80 1.27 17.70
C HIS A 230 -3.97 1.79 18.87
N ALA A 231 -2.64 1.76 18.78
CA ALA A 231 -1.74 2.33 19.78
C ALA A 231 -1.96 3.83 20.02
N LEU A 232 -2.58 4.53 19.06
CA LEU A 232 -2.98 5.93 19.15
C LEU A 232 -4.45 6.13 19.56
N GLY A 233 -5.24 5.07 19.70
CA GLY A 233 -6.61 5.10 20.23
C GLY A 233 -7.72 4.92 19.19
N LEU A 234 -7.38 4.62 17.93
CA LEU A 234 -8.37 4.30 16.91
C LEU A 234 -8.90 2.88 17.06
N ALA A 235 -10.17 2.69 16.73
CA ALA A 235 -10.77 1.38 16.56
C ALA A 235 -10.78 0.99 15.07
N HIS A 236 -11.19 -0.24 14.77
CA HIS A 236 -11.40 -0.63 13.38
C HIS A 236 -12.47 0.23 12.70
N SER A 237 -12.22 0.54 11.43
CA SER A 237 -13.19 1.19 10.54
C SER A 237 -14.06 0.16 9.83
N THR A 238 -15.28 0.56 9.49
CA THR A 238 -16.18 -0.19 8.59
C THR A 238 -15.99 0.20 7.12
N ASP A 239 -15.19 1.24 6.83
CA ASP A 239 -14.85 1.67 5.47
C ASP A 239 -13.76 0.75 4.87
N PRO A 240 -14.05 -0.02 3.80
CA PRO A 240 -13.06 -0.92 3.17
C PRO A 240 -11.87 -0.20 2.51
N SER A 241 -11.90 1.12 2.42
CA SER A 241 -10.81 1.96 1.92
C SER A 241 -9.90 2.49 3.03
N ALA A 242 -10.32 2.43 4.30
CA ALA A 242 -9.54 2.87 5.44
C ALA A 242 -8.34 1.97 5.72
N LEU A 243 -7.27 2.55 6.25
CA LEU A 243 -6.14 1.81 6.80
C LEU A 243 -6.60 0.98 8.00
N MET A 244 -7.45 1.55 8.86
CA MET A 244 -8.01 0.89 10.04
C MET A 244 -9.08 -0.18 9.71
N TYR A 245 -9.25 -0.56 8.44
CA TYR A 245 -10.11 -1.71 8.10
C TYR A 245 -9.46 -3.02 8.54
N PRO A 246 -10.16 -3.97 9.19
CA PRO A 246 -9.50 -5.06 9.91
C PRO A 246 -8.73 -6.06 9.04
N THR A 247 -9.20 -6.32 7.81
CA THR A 247 -8.55 -7.32 6.95
C THR A 247 -7.36 -6.74 6.21
N TYR A 248 -6.29 -7.52 6.14
CA TYR A 248 -5.07 -7.12 5.46
C TYR A 248 -5.32 -6.74 3.99
N LYS A 249 -4.93 -5.51 3.67
CA LYS A 249 -4.87 -5.00 2.30
C LYS A 249 -3.58 -4.22 2.17
N TYR A 250 -2.71 -4.69 1.28
CA TYR A 250 -1.39 -4.11 1.06
C TYR A 250 -1.46 -2.59 0.84
N GLN A 251 -0.66 -1.85 1.59
CA GLN A 251 -0.43 -0.41 1.44
C GLN A 251 1.03 -0.17 1.08
N HIS A 252 1.25 0.63 0.05
CA HIS A 252 2.61 0.92 -0.37
C HIS A 252 3.27 1.91 0.61
N PRO A 253 4.43 1.58 1.22
CA PRO A 253 5.06 2.42 2.24
C PRO A 253 5.47 3.81 1.74
N TYR A 254 6.05 3.90 0.55
CA TYR A 254 6.57 5.17 0.04
C TYR A 254 5.45 6.00 -0.60
N GLY A 255 5.29 7.25 -0.15
CA GLY A 255 4.21 8.13 -0.60
C GLY A 255 2.83 7.74 -0.04
N PHE A 256 2.79 6.90 0.99
CA PHE A 256 1.56 6.58 1.70
C PHE A 256 0.94 7.85 2.30
N HIS A 257 -0.36 8.03 2.07
CA HIS A 257 -1.15 9.06 2.74
C HIS A 257 -2.31 8.35 3.44
N LEU A 258 -2.57 8.76 4.68
CA LEU A 258 -3.71 8.24 5.43
C LEU A 258 -5.01 8.48 4.65
N PRO A 259 -5.86 7.45 4.46
CA PRO A 259 -7.19 7.64 3.91
C PRO A 259 -8.02 8.62 4.75
N LYS A 260 -9.06 9.20 4.12
CA LYS A 260 -9.85 10.29 4.73
C LYS A 260 -10.51 9.89 6.05
N ASP A 261 -10.99 8.66 6.13
CA ASP A 261 -11.63 8.13 7.34
C ASP A 261 -10.63 8.07 8.50
N ASP A 262 -9.42 7.58 8.24
CA ASP A 262 -8.33 7.51 9.21
C ASP A 262 -7.88 8.90 9.67
N VAL A 263 -7.72 9.86 8.74
CA VAL A 263 -7.39 11.26 9.06
C VAL A 263 -8.46 11.87 9.96
N LYS A 264 -9.74 11.67 9.63
CA LYS A 264 -10.86 12.17 10.43
C LYS A 264 -10.86 11.56 11.83
N GLY A 265 -10.65 10.25 11.93
CA GLY A 265 -10.58 9.55 13.21
C GLY A 265 -9.46 10.06 14.10
N ILE A 266 -8.24 10.14 13.57
CA ILE A 266 -7.07 10.55 14.37
C ILE A 266 -7.12 12.03 14.75
N GLN A 267 -7.61 12.90 13.86
CA GLN A 267 -7.77 14.32 14.15
C GLN A 267 -8.91 14.59 15.14
N ALA A 268 -9.92 13.72 15.24
CA ALA A 268 -10.93 13.83 16.29
C ALA A 268 -10.32 13.63 17.70
N LEU A 269 -9.25 12.83 17.82
CA LEU A 269 -8.57 12.58 19.10
C LEU A 269 -7.52 13.66 19.43
N TYR A 270 -6.68 14.03 18.46
CA TYR A 270 -5.49 14.86 18.68
C TYR A 270 -5.55 16.25 18.05
N GLY A 271 -6.58 16.54 17.25
CA GLY A 271 -6.68 17.74 16.44
C GLY A 271 -5.77 17.72 15.20
N PRO A 272 -6.02 18.57 14.20
CA PRO A 272 -5.13 18.73 13.06
C PRO A 272 -3.83 19.40 13.48
N ARG A 273 -2.74 19.04 12.81
CA ARG A 273 -1.46 19.75 12.96
C ARG A 273 -1.62 21.21 12.52
N LYS A 274 -1.37 22.16 13.42
CA LYS A 274 -1.42 23.60 13.10
C LYS A 274 -0.16 23.98 12.32
N THR A 275 -0.31 24.26 11.03
CA THR A 275 0.74 24.90 10.23
C THR A 275 0.84 26.37 10.65
N PHE A 276 1.92 26.78 11.31
CA PHE A 276 2.18 28.19 11.60
C PHE A 276 2.51 28.93 10.29
N PRO A 277 1.82 30.04 9.96
CA PRO A 277 2.05 30.77 8.72
C PRO A 277 3.17 31.80 8.88
N GLY A 278 4.22 31.64 8.09
CA GLY A 278 5.23 32.66 7.75
C GLY A 278 6.33 32.02 6.94
N LYS A 279 6.62 32.35 5.67
CA LYS A 279 6.25 33.42 4.70
C LYS A 279 6.80 32.92 3.33
N PRO A 280 6.50 33.49 2.13
CA PRO A 280 5.50 34.49 1.78
C PRO A 280 4.32 33.95 0.94
N THR A 281 3.20 34.63 1.10
CA THR A 281 1.92 34.49 0.39
C THR A 281 2.05 34.64 -1.13
N VAL A 282 1.51 33.67 -1.86
CA VAL A 282 0.85 33.87 -3.15
C VAL A 282 -0.65 33.54 -2.91
N PRO A 283 -1.61 34.29 -3.46
CA PRO A 283 -2.99 34.32 -2.96
C PRO A 283 -3.69 32.95 -2.95
N HIS A 284 -4.44 32.69 -1.87
CA HIS A 284 -5.36 31.56 -1.76
C HIS A 284 -6.39 31.58 -2.91
N ALA A 285 -6.29 30.60 -3.81
CA ALA A 285 -7.45 30.10 -4.55
C ALA A 285 -8.11 28.97 -3.73
N PRO A 286 -9.45 28.79 -3.80
CA PRO A 286 -10.16 27.75 -3.05
C PRO A 286 -9.62 26.34 -3.38
N PRO A 287 -9.72 25.37 -2.46
CA PRO A 287 -9.19 24.01 -2.68
C PRO A 287 -9.94 23.36 -3.84
N GLN A 288 -9.33 23.38 -5.03
CA GLN A 288 -9.80 22.62 -6.16
C GLN A 288 -9.53 21.14 -5.89
N SER A 289 -10.53 20.33 -6.23
CA SER A 289 -10.43 18.86 -6.33
C SER A 289 -9.17 18.47 -7.11
N PRO A 290 -8.60 17.24 -6.96
CA PRO A 290 -7.49 16.82 -7.80
C PRO A 290 -7.93 16.84 -9.27
N SER A 291 -7.71 17.97 -9.93
CA SER A 291 -7.86 18.12 -11.36
C SER A 291 -6.71 17.35 -11.98
N THR A 292 -7.02 16.60 -13.02
CA THR A 292 -6.01 16.18 -13.98
C THR A 292 -5.20 17.42 -14.36
N PRO A 293 -3.86 17.43 -14.20
CA PRO A 293 -3.02 18.58 -14.57
C PRO A 293 -3.40 19.04 -15.97
N ASP A 294 -3.69 20.34 -16.13
CA ASP A 294 -4.02 20.88 -17.44
C ASP A 294 -2.76 20.72 -18.34
N PRO A 295 -2.84 19.90 -19.41
CA PRO A 295 -1.71 19.72 -20.32
C PRO A 295 -1.26 21.05 -20.94
N CYS A 296 -2.15 22.02 -21.08
CA CYS A 296 -1.84 23.33 -21.66
C CYS A 296 -1.51 24.40 -20.62
N ASP A 297 -1.26 24.04 -19.36
CA ASP A 297 -0.81 24.99 -18.36
C ASP A 297 0.55 25.59 -18.76
N SER A 298 0.49 26.81 -19.29
CA SER A 298 1.62 27.59 -19.80
C SER A 298 2.68 27.96 -18.76
N SER A 299 2.43 27.69 -17.47
CA SER A 299 3.36 27.95 -16.37
C SER A 299 4.17 26.73 -15.91
N SER A 300 3.87 25.54 -16.44
CA SER A 300 4.33 24.26 -15.89
C SER A 300 5.36 23.54 -16.79
N SER A 301 6.25 22.77 -16.15
CA SER A 301 7.26 21.91 -16.79
C SER A 301 6.87 20.43 -16.76
N PHE A 302 7.77 19.53 -17.12
CA PHE A 302 7.61 18.07 -16.99
C PHE A 302 8.53 17.54 -15.89
N ASP A 303 8.07 16.52 -15.16
CA ASP A 303 8.90 15.85 -14.15
C ASP A 303 9.97 14.96 -14.81
N ALA A 304 9.70 14.45 -16.02
CA ALA A 304 10.66 13.75 -16.84
C ALA A 304 10.20 13.72 -18.30
N VAL A 305 11.14 13.67 -19.24
CA VAL A 305 10.88 13.45 -20.66
C VAL A 305 11.87 12.41 -21.14
N THR A 306 11.39 11.34 -21.80
CA THR A 306 12.27 10.32 -22.37
C THR A 306 11.67 9.71 -23.62
N MET A 307 12.54 9.13 -24.43
CA MET A 307 12.14 8.17 -25.44
C MET A 307 11.81 6.82 -24.79
N LEU A 308 10.89 6.08 -25.40
CA LEU A 308 10.69 4.66 -25.19
C LEU A 308 10.39 4.00 -26.55
N GLY A 309 11.42 3.46 -27.18
CA GLY A 309 11.36 2.96 -28.56
C GLY A 309 11.17 4.09 -29.57
N LYS A 310 9.95 4.25 -30.10
CA LYS A 310 9.62 5.28 -31.12
C LYS A 310 8.66 6.35 -30.61
N GLU A 311 8.39 6.34 -29.31
CA GLU A 311 7.45 7.24 -28.67
C GLU A 311 8.18 8.12 -27.68
N LEU A 312 7.79 9.39 -27.65
CA LEU A 312 8.23 10.38 -26.69
C LEU A 312 7.21 10.40 -25.55
N LEU A 313 7.71 10.23 -24.32
CA LEU A 313 6.90 10.18 -23.12
C LEU A 313 7.19 11.42 -22.29
N PHE A 314 6.14 12.15 -21.93
CA PHE A 314 6.19 13.33 -21.07
C PHE A 314 5.50 13.01 -19.75
N PHE A 315 6.22 13.06 -18.64
CA PHE A 315 5.72 12.72 -17.32
C PHE A 315 5.42 13.98 -16.52
N ARG A 316 4.29 13.99 -15.81
CA ARG A 316 3.95 15.03 -14.84
C ARG A 316 3.03 14.44 -13.79
N ASP A 317 3.41 14.57 -12.53
CA ASP A 317 2.68 13.95 -11.43
C ASP A 317 2.44 12.46 -11.73
N ARG A 318 1.19 11.99 -11.63
CA ARG A 318 0.84 10.57 -11.81
C ARG A 318 0.49 10.20 -13.26
N ILE A 319 0.56 11.16 -14.17
CA ILE A 319 0.16 10.98 -15.57
C ILE A 319 1.35 11.15 -16.50
N PHE A 320 1.23 10.58 -17.69
CA PHE A 320 2.15 10.83 -18.77
C PHE A 320 1.43 10.87 -20.10
N TRP A 321 1.97 11.64 -21.03
CA TRP A 321 1.49 11.75 -22.39
C TRP A 321 2.44 11.03 -23.34
N ARG A 322 1.87 10.28 -24.28
CA ARG A 322 2.61 9.58 -25.33
C ARG A 322 2.43 10.31 -26.64
N ARG A 323 3.54 10.62 -27.30
CA ARG A 323 3.56 11.23 -28.62
C ARG A 323 4.44 10.40 -29.54
N GLN A 324 3.90 9.99 -30.68
CA GLN A 324 4.74 9.39 -31.73
C GLN A 324 5.55 10.49 -32.42
N VAL A 325 6.84 10.25 -32.61
CA VAL A 325 7.77 11.26 -33.18
C VAL A 325 7.34 11.72 -34.59
N HIS A 326 6.57 10.90 -35.32
CA HIS A 326 6.15 11.14 -36.71
C HIS A 326 4.66 11.49 -36.91
N MET A 327 3.84 11.54 -35.85
CA MET A 327 2.42 11.89 -35.95
C MET A 327 2.05 12.96 -34.90
N MET A 328 1.47 14.08 -35.35
CA MET A 328 1.03 15.18 -34.47
C MET A 328 -0.38 14.99 -33.89
N ALA A 329 -1.11 13.93 -34.25
CA ALA A 329 -2.49 13.71 -33.82
C ALA A 329 -2.60 12.62 -32.73
N GLY A 330 -3.35 12.91 -31.65
CA GLY A 330 -3.84 11.90 -30.71
C GLY A 330 -3.07 11.73 -29.40
N ILE A 331 -2.52 12.80 -28.82
CA ILE A 331 -1.87 12.77 -27.51
C ILE A 331 -2.94 12.50 -26.43
N ARG A 332 -2.93 11.31 -25.85
CA ARG A 332 -3.85 10.91 -24.77
C ARG A 332 -3.10 10.74 -23.46
N PRO A 333 -3.60 11.30 -22.34
CA PRO A 333 -3.01 11.04 -21.04
C PRO A 333 -3.20 9.58 -20.67
N SER A 334 -2.17 8.99 -20.09
CA SER A 334 -2.18 7.66 -19.48
C SER A 334 -1.66 7.78 -18.04
N THR A 335 -2.08 6.89 -17.14
CA THR A 335 -1.51 6.90 -15.79
C THR A 335 -0.20 6.12 -15.78
N ILE A 336 0.78 6.61 -15.02
CA ILE A 336 2.09 5.94 -14.92
C ILE A 336 1.89 4.51 -14.39
N THR A 337 1.03 4.33 -13.39
CA THR A 337 0.72 3.03 -12.78
C THR A 337 0.03 2.04 -13.72
N SER A 338 -0.69 2.50 -14.75
CA SER A 338 -1.30 1.56 -15.71
C SER A 338 -0.28 0.95 -16.66
N SER A 339 0.77 1.71 -17.00
CA SER A 339 1.77 1.31 -18.01
C SER A 339 3.06 0.80 -17.39
N PHE A 340 3.40 1.29 -16.19
CA PHE A 340 4.56 0.93 -15.41
C PHE A 340 4.13 0.66 -13.95
N PRO A 341 3.57 -0.52 -13.64
CA PRO A 341 2.93 -0.78 -12.35
C PRO A 341 3.84 -0.64 -11.12
N GLN A 342 5.17 -0.77 -11.31
CA GLN A 342 6.15 -0.56 -10.23
C GLN A 342 6.57 0.91 -10.06
N LEU A 343 6.28 1.79 -11.02
CA LEU A 343 6.45 3.24 -10.90
C LEU A 343 5.15 3.79 -10.29
N MET A 344 5.07 3.74 -8.96
CA MET A 344 3.83 3.88 -8.18
C MET A 344 3.39 5.33 -7.90
N SER A 345 4.09 6.33 -8.47
CA SER A 345 3.83 7.76 -8.30
C SER A 345 4.24 8.53 -9.57
N ASN A 346 4.83 9.72 -9.41
CA ASN A 346 5.60 10.38 -10.44
C ASN A 346 7.04 9.84 -10.52
N VAL A 347 7.74 10.21 -11.59
CA VAL A 347 9.16 9.95 -11.83
C VAL A 347 9.92 11.26 -11.75
N ASP A 348 11.14 11.25 -11.22
CA ASP A 348 11.97 12.45 -11.09
C ASP A 348 12.88 12.67 -12.30
N ALA A 349 13.24 11.60 -13.01
CA ALA A 349 14.01 11.65 -14.25
C ALA A 349 13.82 10.33 -15.01
N ALA A 350 14.06 10.33 -16.32
CA ALA A 350 14.05 9.11 -17.12
C ALA A 350 14.93 9.26 -18.36
N TYR A 351 15.53 8.16 -18.81
CA TYR A 351 16.25 8.11 -20.09
C TYR A 351 16.20 6.71 -20.71
N GLU A 352 16.43 6.60 -22.01
CA GLU A 352 16.54 5.33 -22.73
C GLU A 352 17.89 5.19 -23.43
N VAL A 353 18.51 4.02 -23.25
CA VAL A 353 19.64 3.58 -24.09
C VAL A 353 19.07 2.80 -25.26
N ALA A 354 18.82 3.49 -26.36
CA ALA A 354 18.05 2.98 -27.49
C ALA A 354 18.66 1.70 -28.12
N GLU A 355 19.99 1.61 -28.18
CA GLU A 355 20.74 0.47 -28.70
C GLU A 355 20.49 -0.81 -27.89
N ARG A 356 20.20 -0.67 -26.59
CA ARG A 356 19.89 -1.79 -25.69
C ARG A 356 18.38 -2.06 -25.59
N GLY A 357 17.56 -1.10 -26.04
CA GLY A 357 16.11 -1.07 -25.84
C GLY A 357 15.74 -1.02 -24.35
N THR A 358 16.59 -0.36 -23.55
CA THR A 358 16.48 -0.34 -22.09
C THR A 358 16.24 1.08 -21.62
N ALA A 359 15.12 1.32 -20.93
CA ALA A 359 14.83 2.60 -20.32
C ALA A 359 14.94 2.54 -18.79
N TYR A 360 15.44 3.63 -18.22
CA TYR A 360 15.70 3.82 -16.81
C TYR A 360 14.80 4.93 -16.29
N PHE A 361 14.09 4.67 -15.21
CA PHE A 361 13.20 5.63 -14.55
C PHE A 361 13.67 5.85 -13.11
N PHE A 362 13.74 7.09 -12.67
CA PHE A 362 14.32 7.47 -11.38
C PHE A 362 13.26 8.03 -10.43
N LYS A 363 13.36 7.71 -9.14
CA LYS A 363 12.56 8.32 -8.07
C LYS A 363 13.32 8.28 -6.75
N GLY A 364 13.67 9.47 -6.24
CA GLY A 364 14.60 9.60 -5.12
C GLY A 364 15.91 8.85 -5.40
N PRO A 365 16.44 8.07 -4.44
CA PRO A 365 17.71 7.37 -4.63
C PRO A 365 17.58 6.02 -5.34
N HIS A 366 16.43 5.75 -5.97
CA HIS A 366 16.14 4.49 -6.64
C HIS A 366 15.87 4.68 -8.13
N TYR A 367 16.13 3.63 -8.90
CA TYR A 367 15.77 3.55 -10.30
C TYR A 367 15.18 2.18 -10.65
N TRP A 368 14.36 2.17 -11.70
CA TRP A 368 13.78 0.97 -12.28
C TRP A 368 14.24 0.85 -13.73
N VAL A 369 14.40 -0.39 -14.16
CA VAL A 369 14.81 -0.73 -15.52
C VAL A 369 13.62 -1.31 -16.26
N THR A 370 13.45 -0.95 -17.52
CA THR A 370 12.39 -1.46 -18.38
C THR A 370 12.92 -1.83 -19.76
N ARG A 371 12.23 -2.75 -20.44
CA ARG A 371 12.36 -2.96 -21.89
C ARG A 371 11.00 -2.71 -22.50
N GLY A 372 10.85 -1.59 -23.21
CA GLY A 372 9.51 -1.05 -23.50
C GLY A 372 8.72 -0.83 -22.21
N PHE A 373 7.46 -1.25 -22.16
CA PHE A 373 6.62 -1.13 -20.95
C PHE A 373 6.82 -2.25 -19.92
N GLN A 374 7.76 -3.17 -20.15
CA GLN A 374 7.98 -4.31 -19.27
C GLN A 374 9.07 -4.01 -18.22
N MET A 375 8.68 -3.96 -16.95
CA MET A 375 9.60 -3.79 -15.81
C MET A 375 10.58 -4.97 -15.70
N GLN A 376 11.84 -4.67 -15.39
CA GLN A 376 12.93 -5.63 -15.26
C GLN A 376 13.39 -5.67 -13.80
N GLY A 377 12.97 -6.71 -13.07
CA GLY A 377 13.41 -6.95 -11.69
C GLY A 377 12.91 -5.93 -10.66
N PRO A 378 13.45 -5.98 -9.42
CA PRO A 378 13.16 -5.00 -8.36
C PRO A 378 13.89 -3.66 -8.60
N PRO A 379 13.49 -2.57 -7.92
CA PRO A 379 14.21 -1.31 -7.97
C PRO A 379 15.66 -1.46 -7.52
N ARG A 380 16.54 -0.72 -8.19
CA ARG A 380 17.96 -0.62 -7.88
C ARG A 380 18.27 0.79 -7.38
N THR A 381 19.51 1.02 -6.96
CA THR A 381 19.92 2.30 -6.35
C THR A 381 20.81 3.11 -7.26
N ILE A 382 20.63 4.43 -7.30
CA ILE A 382 21.43 5.32 -8.14
C ILE A 382 22.93 5.20 -7.85
N TYR A 383 23.34 4.78 -6.65
CA TYR A 383 24.74 4.55 -6.32
C TYR A 383 25.41 3.46 -7.18
N ASP A 384 24.64 2.62 -7.86
CA ASP A 384 25.15 1.67 -8.86
C ASP A 384 25.83 2.38 -10.04
N PHE A 385 25.43 3.61 -10.35
CA PHE A 385 26.06 4.45 -11.38
C PHE A 385 27.34 5.13 -10.88
N GLY A 386 27.63 5.08 -9.57
CA GLY A 386 28.78 5.73 -8.95
C GLY A 386 28.47 7.09 -8.31
N PHE A 387 27.20 7.44 -8.10
CA PHE A 387 26.83 8.65 -7.39
C PHE A 387 27.35 8.65 -5.93
N PRO A 388 27.78 9.81 -5.41
CA PRO A 388 28.05 9.98 -3.99
C PRO A 388 26.79 9.76 -3.13
N ARG A 389 26.97 9.30 -1.90
CA ARG A 389 25.85 8.98 -0.98
C ARG A 389 25.00 10.17 -0.56
N TYR A 390 25.49 11.40 -0.73
CA TYR A 390 24.73 12.61 -0.44
C TYR A 390 23.71 12.93 -1.54
N VAL A 391 23.90 12.42 -2.76
CA VAL A 391 22.92 12.59 -3.85
C VAL A 391 21.72 11.69 -3.56
N GLN A 392 20.58 12.30 -3.26
CA GLN A 392 19.34 11.59 -2.91
C GLN A 392 18.30 11.58 -4.04
N ARG A 393 18.53 12.33 -5.12
CA ARG A 393 17.60 12.50 -6.23
C ARG A 393 18.37 13.00 -7.47
N ILE A 394 17.84 12.67 -8.64
CA ILE A 394 18.27 13.20 -9.94
C ILE A 394 17.09 14.00 -10.50
N ASP A 395 17.35 15.19 -11.02
CA ASP A 395 16.33 16.11 -11.54
C ASP A 395 16.07 15.89 -13.03
N ALA A 396 17.09 15.52 -13.81
CA ALA A 396 16.93 15.14 -15.21
C ALA A 396 18.00 14.15 -15.64
N ALA A 397 17.71 13.37 -16.69
CA ALA A 397 18.67 12.45 -17.29
C ALA A 397 18.51 12.44 -18.81
N VAL A 398 19.61 12.41 -19.55
CA VAL A 398 19.58 12.30 -21.02
C VAL A 398 20.71 11.41 -21.51
N TYR A 399 20.39 10.52 -22.44
CA TYR A 399 21.37 9.69 -23.12
C TYR A 399 21.78 10.34 -24.45
N LEU A 400 23.08 10.51 -24.65
CA LEU A 400 23.69 11.06 -25.85
C LEU A 400 24.24 9.91 -26.70
N LYS A 401 23.53 9.61 -27.79
CA LYS A 401 23.77 8.46 -28.64
C LYS A 401 25.18 8.44 -29.24
N ASP A 402 25.61 9.55 -29.82
CA ASP A 402 26.83 9.62 -30.62
C ASP A 402 28.10 9.40 -29.78
N VAL A 403 28.09 9.92 -28.55
CA VAL A 403 29.20 9.76 -27.60
C VAL A 403 29.01 8.59 -26.64
N GLN A 404 27.84 7.95 -26.65
CA GLN A 404 27.43 6.86 -25.74
C GLN A 404 27.62 7.22 -24.26
N LYS A 405 27.15 8.41 -23.88
CA LYS A 405 27.20 8.91 -22.51
C LYS A 405 25.80 9.26 -22.02
N THR A 406 25.56 9.04 -20.74
CA THR A 406 24.35 9.52 -20.05
C THR A 406 24.73 10.70 -19.18
N LEU A 407 24.06 11.83 -19.36
CA LEU A 407 24.18 12.97 -18.47
C LEU A 407 23.07 12.94 -17.43
N PHE A 408 23.42 13.19 -16.18
CA PHE A 408 22.50 13.26 -15.05
C PHE A 408 22.61 14.63 -14.39
N PHE A 409 21.50 15.35 -14.27
CA PHE A 409 21.43 16.69 -13.68
C PHE A 409 20.90 16.60 -12.25
N VAL A 410 21.57 17.29 -11.32
CA VAL A 410 21.28 17.30 -9.89
C VAL A 410 21.48 18.74 -9.39
N GLY A 411 20.39 19.47 -9.17
CA GLY A 411 20.45 20.88 -8.82
C GLY A 411 21.08 21.73 -9.94
N ASP A 412 22.14 22.44 -9.60
CA ASP A 412 22.97 23.27 -10.48
C ASP A 412 24.14 22.51 -11.13
N GLU A 413 24.32 21.24 -10.80
CA GLU A 413 25.40 20.40 -11.26
C GLU A 413 24.92 19.28 -12.22
N TYR A 414 25.83 18.77 -13.04
CA TYR A 414 25.61 17.54 -13.80
C TYR A 414 26.77 16.56 -13.69
N TYR A 415 26.47 15.29 -13.93
CA TYR A 415 27.38 14.17 -13.96
C TYR A 415 27.35 13.50 -15.32
N SER A 416 28.48 12.97 -15.79
CA SER A 416 28.57 12.19 -17.02
C SER A 416 28.92 10.75 -16.72
N TYR A 417 28.08 9.84 -17.21
CA TYR A 417 28.24 8.40 -17.08
C TYR A 417 28.60 7.77 -18.42
N ASP A 418 29.73 7.07 -18.48
CA ASP A 418 30.19 6.36 -19.66
C ASP A 418 29.46 5.00 -19.73
N GLU A 419 28.47 4.90 -20.62
CA GLU A 419 27.64 3.70 -20.78
C GLU A 419 28.43 2.50 -21.33
N ARG A 420 29.57 2.73 -22.01
CA ARG A 420 30.44 1.65 -22.51
C ARG A 420 31.26 1.05 -21.39
N LYS A 421 31.80 1.89 -20.51
CA LYS A 421 32.61 1.46 -19.36
C LYS A 421 31.73 1.07 -18.16
N GLY A 422 30.47 1.48 -18.15
CA GLY A 422 29.55 1.28 -17.04
C GLY A 422 29.99 2.03 -15.79
N LYS A 423 30.52 3.26 -15.95
CA LYS A 423 31.12 4.00 -14.83
C LYS A 423 30.97 5.51 -14.99
N MET A 424 30.77 6.21 -13.86
CA MET A 424 30.85 7.67 -13.79
C MET A 424 32.24 8.17 -14.19
N GLU A 425 32.29 9.24 -14.99
CA GLU A 425 33.53 9.94 -15.31
C GLU A 425 34.09 10.64 -14.05
N LYS A 426 35.43 10.72 -13.96
CA LYS A 426 36.11 11.15 -12.73
C LYS A 426 36.08 12.65 -12.49
N ASP A 427 35.94 13.44 -13.55
CA ASP A 427 36.07 14.89 -13.52
C ASP A 427 34.71 15.58 -13.26
N TYR A 428 33.79 14.89 -12.58
CA TYR A 428 32.41 15.29 -12.32
C TYR A 428 32.10 15.24 -10.82
N PRO A 429 31.15 16.06 -10.31
CA PRO A 429 30.22 16.92 -11.05
C PRO A 429 30.84 18.19 -11.65
N LYS A 430 30.14 18.79 -12.61
CA LYS A 430 30.45 20.11 -13.19
C LYS A 430 29.23 21.02 -13.10
N ASN A 431 29.44 22.34 -13.12
CA ASN A 431 28.34 23.29 -13.14
C ASN A 431 27.61 23.26 -14.49
N THR A 432 26.29 23.22 -14.44
CA THR A 432 25.44 23.09 -15.62
C THR A 432 25.40 24.37 -16.46
N GLU A 433 25.25 25.53 -15.83
CA GLU A 433 25.14 26.82 -16.55
C GLU A 433 26.47 27.24 -17.19
N GLU A 434 27.61 26.83 -16.60
CA GLU A 434 28.94 27.06 -17.17
C GLU A 434 29.21 26.23 -18.44
N GLU A 435 28.70 24.99 -18.50
CA GLU A 435 28.97 24.05 -19.59
C GLU A 435 27.88 24.05 -20.68
N PHE A 436 26.65 24.44 -20.34
CA PHE A 436 25.51 24.52 -21.27
C PHE A 436 25.07 25.97 -21.47
N SER A 437 25.83 26.71 -22.28
CA SER A 437 25.56 28.13 -22.55
C SER A 437 24.14 28.37 -23.07
N GLY A 438 23.48 29.39 -22.53
CA GLY A 438 22.12 29.78 -22.93
C GLY A 438 20.99 29.01 -22.26
N VAL A 439 21.28 27.90 -21.55
CA VAL A 439 20.31 27.20 -20.70
C VAL A 439 20.23 27.89 -19.35
N ASN A 440 19.09 28.52 -19.06
CA ASN A 440 18.90 29.25 -17.81
C ASN A 440 17.90 28.54 -16.90
N GLY A 441 18.26 28.40 -15.61
CA GLY A 441 17.41 27.81 -14.57
C GLY A 441 17.65 26.31 -14.38
N GLN A 442 16.95 25.74 -13.39
CA GLN A 442 17.07 24.32 -13.06
C GLN A 442 16.47 23.45 -14.17
N ILE A 443 17.17 22.39 -14.55
CA ILE A 443 16.70 21.46 -15.58
C ILE A 443 15.76 20.45 -14.93
N ASP A 444 14.48 20.50 -15.30
CA ASP A 444 13.44 19.59 -14.80
C ASP A 444 13.36 18.29 -15.62
N ALA A 445 13.73 18.34 -16.90
CA ALA A 445 13.78 17.17 -17.77
C ALA A 445 14.71 17.42 -18.96
N ALA A 446 15.22 16.34 -19.55
CA ALA A 446 16.07 16.44 -20.74
C ALA A 446 15.85 15.23 -21.66
N VAL A 447 15.88 15.47 -22.98
CA VAL A 447 15.81 14.39 -23.99
C VAL A 447 16.63 14.75 -25.22
N GLU A 448 17.30 13.77 -25.82
CA GLU A 448 17.99 13.95 -27.09
C GLU A 448 17.06 13.57 -28.25
N LEU A 449 16.94 14.45 -29.24
CA LEU A 449 16.18 14.20 -30.46
C LEU A 449 16.87 14.85 -31.68
N ASN A 450 17.14 14.03 -32.70
CA ASN A 450 17.71 14.46 -33.99
C ASN A 450 19.05 15.23 -33.84
N GLY A 451 19.91 14.82 -32.91
CA GLY A 451 21.22 15.43 -32.66
C GLY A 451 21.18 16.67 -31.78
N TYR A 452 20.03 17.02 -31.20
CA TYR A 452 19.88 18.14 -30.29
C TYR A 452 19.44 17.68 -28.90
N ILE A 453 19.97 18.32 -27.87
CA ILE A 453 19.47 18.13 -26.50
C ILE A 453 18.34 19.14 -26.27
N TYR A 454 17.21 18.67 -25.79
CA TYR A 454 16.09 19.51 -25.38
C TYR A 454 16.04 19.54 -23.86
N PHE A 455 16.39 20.69 -23.28
CA PHE A 455 16.32 20.93 -21.84
C PHE A 455 14.99 21.61 -21.49
N PHE A 456 14.24 21.03 -20.56
CA PHE A 456 13.01 21.62 -20.05
C PHE A 456 13.32 22.27 -18.70
N SER A 457 12.97 23.55 -18.57
CA SER A 457 13.10 24.31 -17.32
C SER A 457 11.89 25.23 -17.20
N GLY A 458 11.01 24.91 -16.25
CA GLY A 458 9.72 25.56 -16.10
C GLY A 458 8.92 25.55 -17.42
N PRO A 459 8.40 26.71 -17.85
CA PRO A 459 7.59 26.80 -19.06
C PRO A 459 8.41 26.79 -20.37
N LYS A 460 9.74 26.69 -20.30
CA LYS A 460 10.64 26.77 -21.46
C LYS A 460 11.27 25.42 -21.78
N ALA A 461 11.38 25.15 -23.08
CA ALA A 461 12.18 24.07 -23.63
C ALA A 461 13.30 24.67 -24.50
N TYR A 462 14.55 24.53 -24.07
CA TYR A 462 15.73 24.99 -24.77
C TYR A 462 16.23 23.90 -25.71
N LYS A 463 16.27 24.20 -27.01
CA LYS A 463 16.93 23.35 -28.02
C LYS A 463 18.40 23.71 -28.05
N TYR A 464 19.23 22.83 -27.52
CA TYR A 464 20.67 22.99 -27.43
C TYR A 464 21.38 22.21 -28.55
N ASP A 465 22.30 22.88 -29.23
CA ASP A 465 23.13 22.31 -30.29
C ASP A 465 24.51 22.00 -29.72
N THR A 466 24.83 20.72 -29.60
CA THR A 466 26.10 20.29 -28.99
C THR A 466 27.32 20.61 -29.85
N GLU A 467 27.15 20.85 -31.16
CA GLU A 467 28.27 21.26 -32.03
C GLU A 467 28.57 22.76 -31.89
N LYS A 468 27.55 23.57 -31.63
CA LYS A 468 27.68 25.03 -31.43
C LYS A 468 27.87 25.42 -29.97
N GLU A 469 27.65 24.48 -29.06
CA GLU A 469 27.70 24.69 -27.61
C GLU A 469 26.79 25.85 -27.15
N ASP A 470 25.62 26.00 -27.77
CA ASP A 470 24.69 27.08 -27.44
C ASP A 470 23.22 26.69 -27.74
N VAL A 471 22.30 27.42 -27.11
CA VAL A 471 20.86 27.31 -27.37
C VAL A 471 20.52 27.95 -28.71
N VAL A 472 20.05 27.14 -29.65
CA VAL A 472 19.67 27.58 -31.00
C VAL A 472 18.19 27.95 -31.12
N SER A 473 17.35 27.55 -30.17
CA SER A 473 15.93 27.90 -30.14
C SER A 473 15.33 27.70 -28.75
N VAL A 474 14.37 28.55 -28.38
CA VAL A 474 13.57 28.39 -27.16
C VAL A 474 12.12 28.20 -27.53
N LEU A 475 11.52 27.11 -27.06
CA LEU A 475 10.12 26.75 -27.29
C LEU A 475 9.37 26.79 -25.96
N LYS A 476 8.04 26.79 -26.01
CA LYS A 476 7.21 26.53 -24.82
C LYS A 476 7.22 25.04 -24.51
N SER A 477 7.29 24.65 -23.24
CA SER A 477 7.19 23.25 -22.81
C SER A 477 5.85 22.62 -23.24
N SER A 478 4.73 23.35 -23.06
CA SER A 478 3.37 22.95 -23.47
C SER A 478 3.25 22.65 -24.98
N SER A 479 4.00 23.42 -25.78
CA SER A 479 4.62 23.06 -27.05
C SER A 479 4.45 21.64 -27.58
N TRP A 480 5.03 20.77 -26.77
CA TRP A 480 5.43 19.44 -27.12
C TRP A 480 4.28 18.44 -27.01
N ILE A 481 3.22 18.84 -26.32
CA ILE A 481 2.00 18.05 -26.12
C ILE A 481 0.77 18.64 -26.84
N GLY A 482 1.00 19.53 -27.82
CA GLY A 482 -0.06 20.04 -28.70
C GLY A 482 -0.74 21.32 -28.21
N CYS A 483 -0.10 22.00 -27.28
CA CYS A 483 -0.36 23.38 -26.86
C CYS A 483 0.87 24.24 -27.23
#